data_AF-A0A0X3P637-F1
#
_entry.id   AF-A0A0X3P637-F1
#
_cell.length_a   1.000
_cell.length_b   1.000
_cell.length_c   1.000
_cell.angle_alpha   90.00
_cell.angle_beta   90.00
_cell.angle_gamma   90.00
#
_symmetry.space_group_name_H-M   'P 1'
#
loop_
_entity.id
_entity.type
_entity.pdbx_description
1 polymer ?
#
loop_
_entity_poly.entity_id
_entity_poly.type
_entity_poly.pdbx_seq_one_letter_code
_entity_poly.pdbx_strand_id
1 'polypeptide(L)'
;MSESQSNDSIRRPENGTKGAAVPQEKLYNPENIRCPRCSCIVFQKDTAFLTDKEFMLPVIAKKSEITTRGDEFPRELTSKFWTVNVMTDFENVGFCNAVGSIKYLVCADCELGPIGYHDTSVTQPPEFHIACCRVTPTQPKDLASSPPATDSNPTLVTQPST
;
A
#
# COMPACT_ATOMS: atom_id res chain seq x y z
N MET A 1 58.58 -47.19 10.28
CA MET A 1 59.57 -46.12 10.05
C MET A 1 59.92 -46.11 8.58
N SER A 2 59.30 -45.21 7.81
CA SER A 2 59.70 -44.90 6.43
C SER A 2 59.23 -43.48 6.14
N GLU A 3 60.10 -42.51 6.36
CA GLU A 3 59.96 -41.13 5.89
C GLU A 3 60.55 -40.99 4.49
N SER A 4 60.04 -40.00 3.74
CA SER A 4 60.64 -39.17 2.67
C SER A 4 59.65 -39.01 1.50
N GLN A 5 59.44 -37.87 0.83
CA GLN A 5 59.62 -36.43 1.02
C GLN A 5 59.16 -35.78 -0.32
N SER A 6 58.73 -34.51 -0.27
CA SER A 6 58.84 -33.48 -1.33
C SER A 6 57.70 -33.24 -2.36
N ASN A 7 57.05 -32.06 -2.17
CA ASN A 7 56.78 -30.92 -3.08
C ASN A 7 56.19 -31.20 -4.49
N ASP A 8 55.25 -30.43 -5.07
CA ASP A 8 55.19 -28.97 -5.19
C ASP A 8 53.84 -28.53 -5.85
N SER A 9 53.58 -27.23 -5.85
CA SER A 9 52.75 -26.48 -6.82
C SER A 9 51.23 -26.32 -6.60
N ILE A 10 50.93 -25.23 -5.89
CA ILE A 10 49.94 -24.18 -6.21
C ILE A 10 49.16 -24.38 -7.52
N ARG A 11 47.83 -24.40 -7.43
CA ARG A 11 46.91 -23.71 -8.36
C ARG A 11 45.59 -23.39 -7.66
N ARG A 12 45.44 -22.13 -7.24
CA ARG A 12 44.15 -21.46 -7.07
C ARG A 12 43.61 -21.16 -8.47
N PRO A 13 42.30 -21.29 -8.69
CA PRO A 13 41.60 -20.27 -9.46
C PRO A 13 40.48 -19.68 -8.60
N GLU A 14 40.56 -18.39 -8.26
CA GLU A 14 40.05 -17.25 -9.05
C GLU A 14 38.55 -17.08 -8.85
N ASN A 15 38.26 -16.26 -7.84
CA ASN A 15 37.16 -15.31 -7.72
C ASN A 15 36.18 -15.24 -8.91
N GLY A 16 34.91 -15.56 -8.67
CA GLY A 16 33.82 -15.45 -9.65
C GLY A 16 32.58 -14.85 -9.01
N THR A 17 32.63 -13.54 -8.78
CA THR A 17 31.50 -12.61 -8.79
C THR A 17 30.30 -13.00 -7.91
N LYS A 18 30.33 -12.60 -6.62
CA LYS A 18 29.07 -12.21 -5.98
C LYS A 18 28.52 -11.04 -6.79
N GLY A 19 27.49 -11.29 -7.59
CA GLY A 19 26.70 -10.24 -8.20
C GLY A 19 26.25 -9.31 -7.09
N ALA A 20 26.88 -8.14 -7.00
CA ALA A 20 26.36 -7.05 -6.21
C ALA A 20 24.97 -6.77 -6.79
N ALA A 21 23.92 -7.05 -6.02
CA ALA A 21 22.59 -6.62 -6.36
C ALA A 21 22.66 -5.11 -6.55
N VAL A 22 22.55 -4.65 -7.79
CA VAL A 22 22.38 -3.23 -8.08
C VAL A 22 21.13 -2.82 -7.33
N PRO A 23 21.19 -1.81 -6.43
CA PRO A 23 19.98 -1.30 -5.79
C PRO A 23 19.04 -0.85 -6.91
N GLN A 24 17.96 -1.59 -7.13
CA GLN A 24 16.90 -1.09 -8.01
C GLN A 24 16.28 0.10 -7.29
N GLU A 25 16.41 1.29 -7.87
CA GLU A 25 15.78 2.49 -7.34
C GLU A 25 14.26 2.28 -7.32
N LYS A 26 13.69 2.31 -6.11
CA LYS A 26 12.25 2.26 -5.91
C LYS A 26 11.64 3.56 -6.43
N LEU A 27 10.66 3.48 -7.33
CA LEU A 27 9.90 4.63 -7.80
C LEU A 27 8.78 4.92 -6.80
N TYR A 28 8.90 5.99 -6.02
CA TYR A 28 7.90 6.38 -5.05
C TYR A 28 6.74 7.16 -5.67
N ASN A 29 5.58 7.14 -5.00
CA ASN A 29 4.42 7.90 -5.43
C ASN A 29 4.66 9.42 -5.26
N PRO A 30 4.57 10.22 -6.33
CA PRO A 30 4.88 11.65 -6.27
C PRO A 30 3.81 12.48 -5.53
N GLU A 31 2.59 11.94 -5.43
CA GLU A 31 1.41 12.62 -4.90
C GLU A 31 0.73 11.79 -3.82
N ASN A 32 -0.05 12.44 -2.96
CA ASN A 32 -0.94 11.75 -2.04
C ASN A 32 -1.97 10.92 -2.83
N ILE A 33 -2.15 9.67 -2.43
CA ILE A 33 -3.10 8.76 -3.07
C ILE A 33 -4.41 8.75 -2.29
N ARG A 34 -5.53 8.83 -3.01
CA ARG A 34 -6.88 9.00 -2.45
C ARG A 34 -7.85 7.90 -2.88
N CYS A 35 -8.88 7.70 -2.07
CA CYS A 35 -10.03 6.90 -2.44
C CYS A 35 -10.78 7.57 -3.61
N PRO A 36 -11.17 6.83 -4.67
CA PRO A 36 -11.85 7.42 -5.81
C PRO A 36 -13.32 7.78 -5.52
N ARG A 37 -13.89 7.28 -4.41
CA ARG A 37 -15.30 7.53 -4.04
C ARG A 37 -15.47 8.70 -3.09
N CYS A 38 -14.73 8.73 -1.98
CA CYS A 38 -14.88 9.77 -0.95
C CYS A 38 -13.69 10.73 -0.86
N SER A 39 -12.65 10.55 -1.68
CA SER A 39 -11.46 11.40 -1.74
C SER A 39 -10.62 11.47 -0.45
N CYS A 40 -10.89 10.61 0.54
CA CYS A 40 -10.05 10.45 1.72
C CYS A 40 -8.63 10.01 1.32
N ILE A 41 -7.62 10.39 2.11
CA ILE A 41 -6.23 10.01 1.85
C ILE A 41 -6.05 8.55 2.24
N VAL A 42 -5.53 7.73 1.32
CA VAL A 42 -5.16 6.33 1.57
C VAL A 42 -3.76 6.29 2.15
N PHE A 43 -2.81 6.97 1.52
CA PHE A 43 -1.44 7.19 2.01
C PHE A 43 -0.85 8.46 1.38
N GLN A 44 0.14 9.05 2.05
CA GLN A 44 0.78 10.31 1.62
C GLN A 44 1.78 10.11 0.48
N LYS A 45 2.26 11.21 -0.11
CA LYS A 45 3.39 11.19 -1.05
C LYS A 45 4.62 10.52 -0.42
N ASP A 46 5.45 9.92 -1.26
CA ASP A 46 6.74 9.33 -0.88
C ASP A 46 6.66 8.17 0.15
N THR A 47 5.49 7.55 0.36
CA THR A 47 5.32 6.43 1.31
C THR A 47 5.18 5.06 0.63
N ALA A 48 4.78 5.02 -0.63
CA ALA A 48 4.58 3.79 -1.39
C ALA A 48 5.45 3.78 -2.64
N PHE A 49 5.92 2.60 -3.04
CA PHE A 49 6.70 2.42 -4.26
C PHE A 49 5.97 1.57 -5.28
N LEU A 50 6.16 1.89 -6.56
CA LEU A 50 5.54 1.17 -7.66
C LEU A 50 6.11 -0.24 -7.77
N THR A 51 5.23 -1.23 -7.86
CA THR A 51 5.57 -2.64 -8.01
C THR A 51 4.77 -3.25 -9.14
N ASP A 52 5.45 -4.06 -9.94
CA ASP A 52 4.86 -4.86 -11.00
C ASP A 52 4.64 -6.28 -10.47
N LYS A 53 3.38 -6.61 -10.17
CA LYS A 53 2.99 -7.89 -9.59
C LYS A 53 1.60 -8.26 -10.06
N GLU A 54 1.41 -9.48 -10.51
CA GLU A 54 0.10 -9.98 -10.92
C GLU A 54 -0.68 -10.52 -9.72
N PHE A 55 -1.92 -10.06 -9.54
CA PHE A 55 -2.82 -10.57 -8.52
C PHE A 55 -4.28 -10.48 -8.97
N MET A 56 -5.05 -11.53 -8.68
CA MET A 56 -6.48 -11.60 -8.96
C MET A 56 -7.27 -10.96 -7.82
N LEU A 57 -7.61 -9.68 -7.96
CA LEU A 57 -8.42 -8.97 -6.97
C LEU A 57 -9.92 -9.24 -7.19
N PRO A 58 -10.72 -9.49 -6.16
CA PRO A 58 -12.18 -9.45 -6.27
C PRO A 58 -12.63 -8.11 -6.87
N VAL A 59 -13.63 -8.14 -7.75
CA VAL A 59 -14.23 -6.92 -8.30
C VAL A 59 -14.76 -6.06 -7.15
N ILE A 60 -14.60 -4.74 -7.27
CA ILE A 60 -15.04 -3.80 -6.25
C ILE A 60 -16.54 -3.95 -6.01
N ALA A 61 -16.92 -4.26 -4.78
CA ALA A 61 -18.31 -4.44 -4.36
C ALA A 61 -18.53 -3.71 -3.04
N LYS A 62 -19.77 -3.30 -2.75
CA LYS A 62 -20.08 -2.78 -1.41
C LYS A 62 -19.99 -3.92 -0.40
N LYS A 63 -19.62 -3.63 0.84
CA LYS A 63 -19.56 -4.61 1.95
C LYS A 63 -20.83 -5.46 2.09
N SER A 64 -22.01 -4.88 1.82
CA SER A 64 -23.30 -5.58 1.81
C SER A 64 -23.46 -6.64 0.72
N GLU A 65 -22.77 -6.48 -0.41
CA GLU A 65 -22.79 -7.40 -1.55
C GLU A 65 -21.81 -8.58 -1.34
N ILE A 66 -20.80 -8.39 -0.48
CA ILE A 66 -19.76 -9.38 -0.15
C ILE A 66 -20.29 -10.49 0.78
N THR A 67 -21.35 -10.23 1.56
CA THR A 67 -21.90 -11.20 2.52
C THR A 67 -22.94 -12.17 1.94
N THR A 68 -23.37 -12.00 0.69
CA THR A 68 -24.59 -12.68 0.17
C THR A 68 -24.33 -13.75 -0.90
N ARG A 69 -23.11 -13.88 -1.44
CA ARG A 69 -22.82 -14.89 -2.47
C ARG A 69 -21.83 -15.94 -1.97
N GLY A 70 -22.30 -17.19 -1.98
CA GLY A 70 -21.46 -18.37 -1.83
C GLY A 70 -20.33 -18.38 -2.87
N ASP A 71 -19.14 -18.59 -2.32
CA ASP A 71 -17.90 -19.17 -2.82
C ASP A 71 -17.13 -18.60 -4.03
N GLU A 72 -17.66 -17.73 -4.89
CA GLU A 72 -16.76 -17.00 -5.81
C GLU A 72 -17.28 -15.65 -6.29
N PHE A 73 -16.67 -14.58 -5.75
CA PHE A 73 -16.79 -13.24 -6.32
C PHE A 73 -16.02 -13.19 -7.63
N PRO A 74 -16.57 -12.54 -8.69
CA PRO A 74 -15.79 -12.23 -9.88
C PRO A 74 -14.48 -11.55 -9.50
N ARG A 75 -13.37 -11.97 -10.12
CA ARG A 75 -12.04 -11.41 -9.90
C ARG A 75 -11.49 -10.83 -11.20
N GLU A 76 -10.65 -9.81 -11.08
CA GLU A 76 -9.95 -9.19 -12.20
C GLU A 76 -8.43 -9.22 -11.96
N LEU A 77 -7.68 -9.46 -13.03
CA LEU A 77 -6.22 -9.45 -13.00
C LEU A 77 -5.72 -8.01 -12.92
N THR A 78 -4.94 -7.71 -11.89
CA THR A 78 -4.25 -6.42 -11.72
C THR A 78 -2.75 -6.66 -11.70
N SER A 79 -1.98 -5.81 -12.39
CA SER A 79 -0.52 -5.95 -12.55
C SER A 79 0.31 -4.81 -11.97
N LYS A 80 -0.31 -3.65 -11.66
CA LYS A 80 0.37 -2.45 -11.16
C LYS A 80 -0.13 -2.09 -9.77
N PHE A 81 0.80 -2.01 -8.82
CA PHE A 81 0.51 -1.75 -7.41
C PHE A 81 1.41 -0.67 -6.83
N TRP A 82 0.85 0.10 -5.90
CA TRP A 82 1.60 0.84 -4.90
C TRP A 82 1.83 -0.07 -3.70
N THR A 83 3.09 -0.33 -3.37
CA THR A 83 3.46 -1.16 -2.23
C THR A 83 3.89 -0.29 -1.06
N VAL A 84 3.25 -0.48 0.07
CA VAL A 84 3.59 0.14 1.36
C VAL A 84 4.22 -0.95 2.23
N ASN A 85 5.31 -0.62 2.94
CA ASN A 85 5.98 -1.56 3.85
C ASN A 85 5.64 -1.31 5.32
N VAL A 86 5.23 -0.09 5.68
CA VAL A 86 4.92 0.27 7.07
C VAL A 86 3.43 0.54 7.19
N MET A 87 2.74 -0.24 8.03
CA MET A 87 1.29 -0.12 8.22
C MET A 87 0.87 1.28 8.69
N THR A 88 1.73 1.98 9.44
CA THR A 88 1.46 3.33 9.94
C THR A 88 1.54 4.41 8.86
N ASP A 89 1.97 4.08 7.65
CA ASP A 89 1.98 5.02 6.52
C ASP A 89 0.60 5.14 5.83
N PHE A 90 -0.35 4.29 6.21
CA PHE A 90 -1.74 4.42 5.80
C PHE A 90 -2.49 5.44 6.67
N GLU A 91 -3.32 6.25 6.03
CA GLU A 91 -4.17 7.25 6.69
C GLU A 91 -5.58 6.70 6.92
N ASN A 92 -6.32 6.35 5.86
CA ASN A 92 -7.73 5.92 5.95
C ASN A 92 -7.99 4.57 5.26
N VAL A 93 -7.36 3.51 5.79
CA VAL A 93 -7.48 2.15 5.25
C VAL A 93 -7.97 1.15 6.30
N GLY A 94 -8.96 0.34 5.92
CA GLY A 94 -9.48 -0.77 6.70
C GLY A 94 -9.08 -2.13 6.13
N PHE A 95 -9.18 -3.17 6.95
CA PHE A 95 -8.94 -4.56 6.54
C PHE A 95 -10.20 -5.40 6.67
N CYS A 96 -10.47 -6.22 5.67
CA CYS A 96 -11.46 -7.27 5.75
C CYS A 96 -10.94 -8.47 6.57
N ASN A 97 -11.87 -9.38 6.91
CA ASN A 97 -11.51 -10.71 7.40
C ASN A 97 -10.64 -11.43 6.35
N ALA A 98 -9.68 -12.21 6.84
CA ALA A 98 -8.79 -12.96 5.97
C ALA A 98 -9.52 -14.11 5.29
N VAL A 99 -9.23 -14.33 4.01
CA VAL A 99 -9.61 -15.52 3.26
C VAL A 99 -8.32 -16.28 2.95
N GLY A 100 -8.05 -17.35 3.68
CA GLY A 100 -6.72 -17.98 3.69
C GLY A 100 -5.69 -17.04 4.31
N SER A 101 -4.59 -16.78 3.60
CA SER A 101 -3.56 -15.80 4.01
C SER A 101 -3.82 -14.38 3.48
N ILE A 102 -4.88 -14.17 2.70
CA ILE A 102 -5.12 -12.87 2.08
C ILE A 102 -6.07 -12.03 2.92
N LYS A 103 -5.59 -10.87 3.37
CA LYS A 103 -6.42 -9.78 3.87
C LYS A 103 -6.63 -8.75 2.77
N TYR A 104 -7.89 -8.45 2.48
CA TYR A 104 -8.21 -7.38 1.55
C TYR A 104 -8.28 -6.02 2.24
N LEU A 105 -7.80 -4.98 1.56
CA LEU A 105 -7.81 -3.61 2.04
C LEU A 105 -9.00 -2.87 1.42
N VAL A 106 -9.68 -2.05 2.23
CA VAL A 106 -10.83 -1.23 1.84
C VAL A 106 -10.61 0.21 2.29
N CYS A 107 -11.30 1.16 1.68
CA CYS A 107 -11.36 2.52 2.22
C CYS A 107 -12.05 2.50 3.60
N ALA A 108 -11.44 3.13 4.61
CA ALA A 108 -12.01 3.18 5.96
C ALA A 108 -13.29 4.04 6.04
N ASP A 109 -13.39 5.09 5.23
CA ASP A 109 -14.49 6.07 5.33
C ASP A 109 -15.77 5.61 4.61
N CYS A 110 -15.62 5.08 3.39
CA CYS A 110 -16.78 4.73 2.54
C CYS A 110 -16.92 3.23 2.27
N GLU A 111 -16.08 2.41 2.91
CA GLU A 111 -16.03 0.95 2.79
C GLU A 111 -15.92 0.44 1.34
N LEU A 112 -15.47 1.30 0.40
CA LEU A 112 -15.20 0.90 -0.97
C LEU A 112 -14.05 -0.10 -0.98
N GLY A 113 -14.25 -1.27 -1.56
CA GLY A 113 -13.15 -2.16 -1.85
C GLY A 113 -13.53 -3.49 -2.49
N PRO A 114 -12.55 -4.39 -2.67
CA PRO A 114 -11.17 -4.19 -2.21
C PRO A 114 -10.41 -3.15 -3.05
N ILE A 115 -9.58 -2.31 -2.43
CA ILE A 115 -8.64 -1.41 -3.12
C ILE A 115 -7.23 -1.99 -3.20
N GLY A 116 -6.98 -3.05 -2.43
CA GLY A 116 -5.69 -3.71 -2.34
C GLY A 116 -5.75 -5.03 -1.56
N TYR A 117 -4.60 -5.63 -1.36
CA TYR A 117 -4.45 -6.84 -0.55
C TYR A 117 -3.13 -6.86 0.24
N HIS A 118 -3.10 -7.70 1.26
CA HIS A 118 -1.94 -8.03 2.06
C HIS A 118 -1.91 -9.55 2.26
N ASP A 119 -0.78 -10.17 1.99
CA ASP A 119 -0.56 -11.59 2.26
C ASP A 119 0.09 -11.75 3.63
N THR A 120 -0.67 -12.26 4.60
CA THR A 120 -0.22 -12.45 5.98
C THR A 120 0.83 -13.54 6.13
N SER A 121 1.08 -14.35 5.08
CA SER A 121 2.17 -15.33 5.10
C SER A 121 3.55 -14.66 4.96
N VAL A 122 3.61 -13.47 4.37
CA VAL A 122 4.84 -12.67 4.23
C VAL A 122 4.94 -11.72 5.41
N THR A 123 5.79 -12.06 6.37
CA THR A 123 5.84 -11.36 7.66
C THR A 123 7.05 -10.43 7.82
N GLN A 124 8.11 -10.58 7.03
CA GLN A 124 9.32 -9.77 7.16
C GLN A 124 10.03 -9.49 5.81
N PRO A 125 9.97 -8.24 5.30
CA PRO A 125 9.05 -7.18 5.71
C PRO A 125 7.60 -7.51 5.28
N PRO A 126 6.58 -7.06 6.03
CA PRO A 126 5.21 -7.11 5.52
C PRO A 126 5.07 -6.19 4.31
N GLU A 127 4.24 -6.61 3.34
CA GLU A 127 3.93 -5.82 2.16
C GLU A 127 2.42 -5.65 2.01
N PHE A 128 2.02 -4.42 1.77
CA PHE A 128 0.62 -4.04 1.54
C PHE A 128 0.53 -3.46 0.13
N HIS A 129 -0.26 -4.09 -0.74
CA HIS A 129 -0.32 -3.73 -2.16
C HIS A 129 -1.66 -3.07 -2.48
N ILE A 130 -1.62 -1.81 -2.92
CA ILE A 130 -2.79 -1.04 -3.35
C ILE A 130 -2.83 -0.97 -4.87
N ALA A 131 -3.92 -1.41 -5.48
CA ALA A 131 -4.05 -1.44 -6.94
C ALA A 131 -4.11 -0.02 -7.51
N CYS A 132 -3.19 0.32 -8.42
CA CYS A 132 -3.12 1.66 -9.00
C CYS A 132 -4.42 2.06 -9.71
N CYS A 133 -5.13 1.11 -10.33
CA CYS A 133 -6.40 1.34 -11.01
C CYS A 133 -7.60 1.57 -10.08
N ARG A 134 -7.45 1.36 -8.76
CA ARG A 134 -8.55 1.45 -7.78
C ARG A 134 -8.43 2.65 -6.84
N VAL A 135 -7.46 3.53 -7.09
CA VAL A 135 -7.16 4.75 -6.33
C VAL A 135 -6.81 5.89 -7.27
N THR A 136 -6.84 7.12 -6.77
CA THR A 136 -6.59 8.33 -7.57
C THR A 136 -5.52 9.20 -6.92
N PRO A 137 -4.51 9.69 -7.67
CA PRO A 137 -3.59 10.69 -7.15
C PRO A 137 -4.32 12.02 -6.91
N THR A 138 -3.90 12.75 -5.88
CA THR A 138 -4.36 14.11 -5.62
C THR A 138 -4.00 14.97 -6.82
N GLN A 139 -4.96 15.75 -7.32
CA GLN A 139 -4.67 16.68 -8.40
C GLN A 139 -4.15 17.99 -7.78
N PRO A 140 -3.17 18.67 -8.40
CA PRO A 140 -2.64 19.94 -7.89
C PRO A 140 -3.71 21.02 -7.67
N LYS A 141 -4.83 20.94 -8.41
CA LYS A 141 -5.97 21.88 -8.30
C LYS A 141 -6.74 21.79 -6.98
N ASP A 142 -6.64 20.67 -6.26
CA ASP A 142 -7.44 20.45 -5.05
C ASP A 142 -6.86 21.21 -3.84
N LEU A 143 -5.58 21.61 -3.89
CA LEU A 143 -4.90 22.37 -2.82
C LEU A 143 -5.39 23.83 -2.71
N ALA A 144 -6.04 24.35 -3.75
CA ALA A 144 -6.52 25.74 -3.80
C ALA A 144 -7.96 25.93 -3.27
N SER A 145 -8.62 24.88 -2.77
CA SER A 145 -10.07 24.93 -2.46
C SER A 145 -10.45 24.66 -0.99
N SER A 146 -9.50 24.62 -0.05
CA SER A 146 -9.86 24.61 1.37
C SER A 146 -10.39 26.00 1.78
N PRO A 147 -11.67 26.16 2.16
CA PRO A 147 -12.11 27.41 2.76
C PRO A 147 -11.40 27.58 4.11
N PRO A 148 -10.96 28.79 4.48
CA PRO A 148 -10.48 29.05 5.83
C PRO A 148 -11.62 28.73 6.80
N ALA A 149 -11.31 27.96 7.85
CA ALA A 149 -12.22 27.75 8.97
C ALA A 149 -12.61 29.11 9.54
N THR A 150 -13.82 29.59 9.23
CA THR A 150 -14.40 30.76 9.86
C THR A 150 -14.82 30.37 11.27
N ASP A 151 -14.00 30.78 12.23
CA ASP A 151 -14.31 30.85 13.65
C ASP A 151 -15.66 31.58 13.84
N SER A 152 -16.69 30.81 14.20
CA SER A 152 -18.00 31.36 14.53
C SER A 152 -18.03 31.68 16.02
N ASN A 153 -17.54 32.86 16.35
CA ASN A 153 -17.62 33.44 17.69
C ASN A 153 -19.09 33.81 18.00
N PRO A 154 -19.73 33.27 19.07
CA PRO A 154 -21.10 33.62 19.40
C PRO A 154 -21.17 35.00 20.07
N THR A 155 -21.83 35.93 19.39
CA THR A 155 -22.13 37.29 19.85
C THR A 155 -22.85 37.30 21.20
N LEU A 156 -22.28 38.06 22.14
CA LEU A 156 -22.81 38.41 23.46
C LEU A 156 -24.17 39.10 23.35
N VAL A 157 -25.25 38.43 23.79
CA VAL A 157 -26.57 39.05 23.94
C VAL A 157 -26.57 39.88 25.23
N THR A 158 -26.57 41.20 25.08
CA THR A 158 -26.80 42.14 26.20
C THR A 158 -28.31 42.35 26.32
N GLN A 159 -28.90 41.97 27.46
CA GLN A 159 -30.29 42.27 27.81
C GLN A 159 -30.40 43.73 28.27
N PRO A 160 -31.46 44.49 27.92
CA PRO A 160 -31.77 45.73 28.60
C PRO A 160 -32.61 45.45 29.85
N SER A 161 -32.19 46.00 30.98
CA SER A 161 -33.01 46.11 32.19
C SER A 161 -33.90 47.34 32.09
N THR A 162 -35.22 47.15 32.11
CA THR A 162 -36.22 48.08 32.65
C THR A 162 -37.50 47.33 32.94
#